data_AF-A0A947MR94-F1
#
_entry.id   AF-A0A947MR94-F1
#
_cell.length_a   1.000
_cell.length_b   1.000
_cell.length_c   1.000
_cell.angle_alpha   90.00
_cell.angle_beta   90.00
_cell.angle_gamma   90.00
#
_symmetry.space_group_name_H-M   'P 1'
#
loop_
_entity.id
_entity.type
_entity.pdbx_description
1 polymer ?
#
loop_
_entity_poly.entity_id
_entity_poly.type
_entity_poly.pdbx_seq_one_letter_code
_entity_poly.pdbx_strand_id
1 'polypeptide(L)' 'MTVTASTQMKALHELICLDDPGWSRVQQWALEASNSVDVLPPQDDRARELAMLDTQVTTRSAMGAIV' A
#
# COMPACT_ATOMS: atom_id res chain seq x y z
N MET A 1 12.50 -16.47 20.21
CA MET A 1 11.09 -16.31 19.77
C MET A 1 11.05 -16.59 18.28
N THR A 2 10.71 -17.81 17.90
CA THR A 2 10.59 -18.22 16.49
C THR A 2 9.20 -17.86 16.00
N VAL A 3 9.11 -16.80 15.20
CA VAL A 3 7.89 -16.52 14.41
C VAL A 3 7.93 -17.47 13.22
N THR A 4 7.24 -18.60 13.34
CA THR A 4 6.88 -19.44 12.20
C THR A 4 5.72 -18.76 11.47
N ALA A 5 6.02 -17.87 10.52
CA ALA A 5 5.02 -17.45 9.56
C ALA A 5 4.93 -18.54 8.48
N SER A 6 3.94 -19.41 8.59
CA SER A 6 3.45 -20.18 7.43
C SER A 6 3.11 -19.15 6.35
N THR A 7 3.86 -19.10 5.26
CA THR A 7 3.65 -18.14 4.17
C THR A 7 2.41 -18.54 3.37
N GLN A 8 1.24 -18.39 3.97
CA GLN A 8 -0.02 -18.40 3.24
C GLN A 8 -0.20 -17.01 2.64
N MET A 9 -0.38 -16.94 1.33
CA MET A 9 -0.71 -15.69 0.66
C MET A 9 -2.00 -15.13 1.25
N LYS A 10 -1.98 -13.84 1.58
CA LYS A 10 -3.13 -13.12 2.11
C LYS A 10 -4.15 -12.88 1.00
N ALA A 11 -5.42 -12.96 1.35
CA ALA A 11 -6.49 -12.50 0.48
C ALA A 11 -6.49 -10.96 0.40
N LEU A 12 -7.03 -10.41 -0.70
CA LEU A 12 -7.05 -8.97 -0.95
C LEU A 12 -7.61 -8.14 0.23
N HIS A 13 -8.70 -8.62 0.85
CA HIS A 13 -9.32 -7.92 1.98
C HIS A 13 -8.41 -7.82 3.22
N GLU A 14 -7.43 -8.72 3.38
CA GLU A 14 -6.44 -8.67 4.46
C GLU A 14 -5.27 -7.71 4.14
N LEU A 15 -5.13 -7.32 2.87
CA LEU A 15 -4.13 -6.35 2.42
C LEU A 15 -4.65 -4.91 2.52
N ILE A 16 -5.97 -4.73 2.61
CA ILE A 16 -6.62 -3.42 2.70
C ILE A 16 -6.85 -3.06 4.18
N CYS A 17 -6.11 -2.05 4.66
CA CYS A 17 -6.33 -1.43 5.96
C CYS A 17 -7.17 -0.16 5.81
N LEU A 18 -8.34 -0.14 6.47
CA LEU A 18 -9.27 1.00 6.44
C LEU A 18 -9.06 1.98 7.60
N ASP A 19 -8.54 1.51 8.74
CA ASP A 19 -8.41 2.32 9.95
C ASP A 19 -7.18 3.26 9.95
N ASP A 20 -6.06 2.79 9.40
CA ASP A 20 -4.76 3.48 9.43
C ASP A 20 -4.01 3.30 8.09
N PRO A 21 -4.53 3.85 6.98
CA PRO A 21 -3.87 3.73 5.69
C PRO A 21 -2.61 4.62 5.60
N GLY A 22 -1.55 4.09 5.00
CA GLY A 22 -0.28 4.77 4.80
C GLY A 22 -0.37 5.98 3.86
N TRP A 23 -1.46 6.13 3.10
CA TRP A 23 -1.64 7.21 2.13
C TRP A 23 -1.61 8.60 2.77
N SER A 24 -2.16 8.76 3.98
CA SER A 24 -2.09 10.04 4.72
C SER A 24 -0.64 10.46 4.99
N ARG A 25 0.23 9.50 5.29
CA ARG A 25 1.66 9.75 5.51
C ARG A 25 2.38 10.08 4.20
N VAL A 26 2.06 9.38 3.11
CA VAL A 26 2.64 9.67 1.78
C VAL A 26 2.28 11.08 1.32
N GLN A 27 1.02 11.51 1.50
CA GLN A 27 0.59 12.87 1.19
C GLN A 27 1.33 13.92 2.02
N GLN A 28 1.53 13.68 3.31
CA GLN A 28 2.32 14.57 4.15
C GLN A 28 3.75 14.71 3.61
N TRP A 29 4.41 13.61 3.27
CA TRP A 29 5.76 13.65 2.71
C TRP A 29 5.83 14.37 1.36
N ALA A 30 4.80 14.23 0.52
CA ALA A 30 4.72 14.96 -0.75
C ALA A 30 4.61 16.48 -0.54
N LEU A 31 3.90 16.93 0.51
CA LEU A 31 3.79 18.34 0.87
C LEU A 31 5.09 18.92 1.46
N GLU A 32 5.83 18.11 2.21
CA GLU A 32 7.07 18.51 2.87
C GLU A 32 8.31 18.36 1.97
N ALA A 33 8.17 17.76 0.78
CA ALA A 33 9.27 17.49 -0.13
C ALA A 33 9.88 18.79 -0.67
N SER A 34 11.22 18.87 -0.68
CA SER A 34 11.96 19.98 -1.30
C SER A 34 11.73 20.08 -2.81
N ASN A 35 11.37 18.96 -3.44
CA ASN A 35 11.05 18.88 -4.86
C ASN A 35 9.53 18.79 -5.04
N SER A 36 9.02 19.38 -6.13
CA SER A 36 7.61 19.24 -6.49
C SER A 36 7.27 17.77 -6.75
N VAL A 37 6.25 17.28 -6.07
CA VAL A 37 5.69 15.94 -6.24
C VAL A 37 4.32 16.07 -6.89
N ASP A 38 4.10 15.34 -7.99
CA ASP A 38 2.80 15.23 -8.64
C ASP A 38 2.22 13.82 -8.41
N VAL A 39 0.96 13.75 -7.98
CA VAL A 39 0.25 12.50 -7.72
C VAL A 39 -0.64 12.20 -8.91
N LEU A 40 -0.26 11.19 -9.68
CA LEU A 40 -1.03 10.76 -10.85
C LEU A 40 -2.33 10.05 -10.45
N PRO A 41 -3.37 10.11 -11.29
CA PRO A 41 -4.56 9.30 -11.10
C PRO A 41 -4.23 7.80 -11.01
N PRO A 42 -4.93 7.04 -10.16
CA PRO A 42 -4.71 5.61 -10.05
C PRO A 42 -5.09 4.87 -11.35
N GLN A 43 -4.52 3.69 -11.53
CA GLN A 43 -4.97 2.73 -12.54
C GLN A 43 -6.37 2.19 -12.20
N ASP A 44 -6.94 1.37 -13.08
CA ASP A 44 -8.20 0.68 -12.79
C ASP A 44 -8.08 -0.27 -11.59
N ASP A 45 -9.22 -0.57 -10.96
CA ASP A 45 -9.26 -1.37 -9.74
C ASP A 45 -8.66 -2.76 -9.93
N ARG A 46 -8.87 -3.41 -11.09
CA ARG A 46 -8.35 -4.76 -11.33
C ARG A 46 -6.82 -4.75 -11.39
N ALA A 47 -6.22 -3.77 -12.05
CA ALA A 47 -4.76 -3.63 -12.10
C ALA A 47 -4.17 -3.45 -10.69
N ARG A 48 -4.83 -2.65 -9.85
CA ARG A 48 -4.41 -2.39 -8.46
C ARG A 48 -4.56 -3.62 -7.57
N GLU A 49 -5.70 -4.32 -7.66
CA GLU A 49 -5.93 -5.57 -6.92
C GLU A 49 -4.88 -6.64 -7.25
N LEU A 50 -4.56 -6.80 -8.54
CA LEU A 50 -3.51 -7.72 -8.98
C LEU A 50 -2.14 -7.32 -8.45
N ALA A 51 -1.79 -6.03 -8.50
CA ALA A 51 -0.52 -5.54 -7.98
C ALA A 51 -0.39 -5.78 -6.47
N MET A 52 -1.45 -5.57 -5.70
CA MET A 52 -1.48 -5.87 -4.27
C MET A 52 -1.31 -7.36 -3.98
N LEU A 53 -2.01 -8.22 -4.74
CA LEU A 53 -1.91 -9.67 -4.58
C LEU A 53 -0.53 -10.22 -4.96
N ASP A 54 0.12 -9.66 -5.98
CA ASP A 54 1.45 -10.06 -6.42
C ASP A 54 2.53 -9.62 -5.42
N THR A 55 2.43 -8.38 -4.92
CA THR A 55 3.43 -7.81 -4.01
C THR A 55 3.22 -8.16 -2.55
N GLN A 56 2.01 -8.59 -2.16
CA GLN A 56 1.64 -8.95 -0.78
C GLN A 56 1.92 -7.85 0.26
N VAL A 57 1.85 -6.58 -0.17
CA VAL A 57 1.97 -5.41 0.71
C VAL A 57 0.59 -4.96 1.18
N THR A 58 0.54 -4.29 2.34
CA THR A 58 -0.71 -3.76 2.89
C THR A 58 -0.81 -2.25 2.71
N THR A 59 -2.03 -1.73 2.52
CA THR A 59 -2.28 -0.28 2.39
C THR A 59 -1.93 0.53 3.64
N ARG A 60 -1.63 -0.13 4.76
CA ARG A 60 -1.09 0.50 5.98
C ARG A 60 0.34 1.01 5.80
N SER A 61 1.13 0.34 4.96
CA SER A 61 2.52 0.73 4.69
C SER A 61 2.58 1.84 3.63
N ALA A 62 3.67 2.61 3.61
CA ALA A 62 3.89 3.60 2.55
C ALA A 62 3.97 2.95 1.16
N MET A 63 4.59 1.77 1.06
CA MET A 63 4.69 1.02 -0.18
C MET A 63 3.31 0.58 -0.68
N GLY A 64 2.51 -0.09 0.15
CA GLY A 64 1.18 -0.53 -0.24
C GLY A 64 0.13 0.58 -0.38
N ALA A 65 0.43 1.79 0.07
CA ALA A 65 -0.40 2.96 -0.22
C ALA A 65 -0.15 3.56 -1.62
N ILE A 66 0.98 3.21 -2.26
CA ILE A 66 1.38 3.71 -3.58
C ILE A 66 1.06 2.70 -4.70
N VAL A 67 1.07 1.41 -4.37
CA VAL A 67 0.73 0.29 -5.28
C VAL A 67 -0.77 0.29 -5.62
#